data_AF-A0A2M7YAN7-F1
#
_entry.id   AF-A0A2M7YAN7-F1
#
_cell.length_a   1.000
_cell.length_b   1.000
_cell.length_c   1.000
_cell.angle_alpha   90.00
_cell.angle_beta   90.00
_cell.angle_gamma   90.00
#
_symmetry.space_group_name_H-M   'P 1'
#
loop_
_entity.id
_entity.type
_entity.pdbx_description
1 polymer ?
#
loop_
_entity_poly.entity_id
_entity_poly.type
_entity_poly.pdbx_seq_one_letter_code
_entity_poly.pdbx_strand_id
1 'polypeptide(L)'
;GTGNSEIVLDRKVADKRVFPAIDVLKSGTRKEELLVSKGDLTKMYVLRRILNPMGVTDSIEFLLGKLKHTKSNKEFFDSMNT
;
A
#
# COMPACT_ATOMS: atom_id res chain seq x y z
N GLY A 1 -21.08 -7.24 3.20
CA GLY A 1 -20.76 -6.54 1.94
C GLY A 1 -20.76 -7.52 0.79
N THR A 2 -21.41 -7.16 -0.30
CA THR A 2 -21.48 -7.92 -1.57
C THR A 2 -20.24 -7.75 -2.45
N GLY A 3 -19.43 -6.71 -2.21
CA GLY A 3 -18.19 -6.43 -2.95
C GLY A 3 -17.01 -7.34 -2.57
N ASN A 4 -16.06 -7.46 -3.49
CA ASN A 4 -14.83 -8.25 -3.33
C ASN A 4 -13.54 -7.41 -3.39
N SER A 5 -13.64 -6.11 -3.70
CA SER A 5 -12.52 -5.16 -3.71
C SER A 5 -13.00 -3.82 -3.15
N GLU A 6 -12.23 -3.26 -2.22
CA GLU A 6 -12.55 -2.02 -1.53
C GLU A 6 -11.29 -1.14 -1.53
N ILE A 7 -11.43 0.09 -2.05
CA ILE A 7 -10.40 1.13 -1.98
C ILE A 7 -10.95 2.24 -1.12
N VAL A 8 -10.36 2.40 0.06
CA VAL A 8 -10.80 3.37 1.07
C VAL A 8 -9.91 4.59 0.97
N LEU A 9 -10.54 5.77 0.87
CA LEU A 9 -9.85 7.06 0.89
C LEU A 9 -10.05 7.74 2.24
N ASP A 10 -9.01 8.40 2.74
CA ASP A 10 -9.03 9.10 4.03
C ASP A 10 -9.07 10.62 3.85
N ARG A 11 -10.03 11.27 4.51
CA ARG A 11 -10.22 12.72 4.44
C ARG A 11 -9.04 13.50 5.06
N LYS A 12 -8.47 13.03 6.17
CA LYS A 12 -7.38 13.74 6.86
C LYS A 12 -6.13 13.80 5.99
N VAL A 13 -5.88 12.74 5.21
CA VAL A 13 -4.79 12.69 4.23
C VAL A 13 -5.05 13.70 3.09
N ALA A 14 -6.27 13.73 2.56
CA ALA A 14 -6.65 14.68 1.51
C ALA A 14 -6.58 16.15 1.98
N ASP A 15 -7.00 16.44 3.22
CA ASP A 15 -6.94 17.78 3.83
C ASP A 15 -5.49 18.29 3.96
N LYS A 16 -4.53 17.38 4.17
CA LYS A 16 -3.08 17.65 4.15
C LYS A 16 -2.48 17.76 2.74
N ARG A 17 -3.30 17.63 1.69
CA ARG A 17 -2.91 17.65 0.27
C ARG A 17 -1.93 16.55 -0.12
N VAL A 18 -1.98 15.41 0.59
CA VAL A 18 -1.20 14.22 0.24
C VAL A 18 -2.03 13.35 -0.70
N PHE A 19 -1.49 13.09 -1.90
CA PHE A 19 -2.17 12.29 -2.92
C PHE A 19 -1.26 11.18 -3.45
N PRO A 20 -1.80 9.97 -3.69
CA PRO A 20 -3.19 9.55 -3.49
C PRO A 20 -3.58 9.37 -2.00
N ALA A 21 -4.79 9.77 -1.63
CA ALA A 21 -5.26 9.79 -0.23
C ALA A 21 -5.81 8.41 0.23
N ILE A 22 -5.08 7.33 -0.04
CA ILE A 22 -5.54 5.95 0.19
C ILE A 22 -5.21 5.49 1.62
N ASP A 23 -6.21 4.92 2.29
CA ASP A 23 -5.99 4.12 3.51
C ASP A 23 -5.62 2.69 3.11
N VAL A 24 -4.31 2.43 3.06
CA VAL A 24 -3.76 1.13 2.61
C VAL A 24 -4.19 -0.01 3.54
N LEU A 25 -4.34 0.25 4.84
CA LEU A 25 -4.67 -0.80 5.82
C LEU A 25 -6.13 -1.23 5.70
N LYS A 26 -7.04 -0.31 5.40
CA LYS A 26 -8.46 -0.63 5.17
C LYS A 26 -8.76 -1.07 3.73
N SER A 27 -7.91 -0.73 2.77
CA SER A 27 -8.09 -1.13 1.38
C SER A 27 -7.60 -2.56 1.14
N GLY A 28 -8.34 -3.33 0.35
CA GLY A 28 -7.99 -4.71 0.06
C GLY A 28 -8.90 -5.38 -0.96
N THR A 29 -8.45 -6.51 -1.47
CA THR A 29 -9.19 -7.35 -2.43
C THR A 29 -9.22 -8.76 -1.90
N ARG A 30 -10.39 -9.39 -1.92
CA ARG A 30 -10.57 -10.80 -1.54
C ARG A 30 -9.95 -11.70 -2.62
N LYS A 31 -9.33 -12.79 -2.19
CA LYS A 31 -8.63 -13.75 -3.06
C LYS A 31 -7.53 -13.11 -3.91
N GLU A 32 -6.77 -12.18 -3.36
CA GLU A 32 -5.67 -11.51 -4.06
C GLU A 32 -4.56 -12.48 -4.50
N GLU A 33 -4.45 -13.66 -3.88
CA GLU A 33 -3.54 -14.73 -4.28
C GLU A 33 -3.79 -15.29 -5.69
N LEU A 34 -4.97 -15.05 -6.26
CA LEU A 34 -5.30 -15.41 -7.65
C LEU A 34 -4.90 -14.33 -8.65
N LEU A 35 -4.57 -13.12 -8.18
CA LEU A 35 -4.31 -11.94 -9.02
C LEU A 35 -2.82 -11.58 -9.09
N VAL A 36 -2.06 -11.92 -8.04
CA VAL A 36 -0.64 -11.61 -7.95
C VAL A 36 0.21 -12.86 -7.79
N SER A 37 1.48 -12.77 -8.19
CA SER A 37 2.43 -13.86 -7.98
C SER A 37 2.65 -14.11 -6.49
N LYS A 38 3.01 -15.34 -6.10
CA LYS A 38 3.31 -15.66 -4.69
C LYS A 38 4.45 -14.80 -4.11
N GLY A 39 5.42 -14.45 -4.94
CA GLY A 39 6.53 -13.58 -4.57
C GLY A 39 6.05 -12.17 -4.22
N ASP A 40 5.27 -11.56 -5.11
CA ASP A 40 4.73 -10.21 -4.89
C ASP A 40 3.75 -10.20 -3.72
N LEU A 41 2.92 -11.23 -3.57
CA LEU A 41 1.99 -11.36 -2.45
C LEU A 41 2.72 -11.33 -1.10
N THR A 42 3.84 -12.04 -1.01
CA THR A 42 4.67 -12.05 0.21
C THR A 42 5.24 -10.66 0.51
N LYS A 43 5.74 -9.96 -0.52
CA LYS A 43 6.26 -8.59 -0.39
C LYS A 43 5.15 -7.60 0.01
N MET A 44 3.96 -7.73 -0.57
CA MET A 44 2.77 -6.94 -0.18
C MET A 44 2.39 -7.15 1.28
N TYR A 45 2.44 -8.40 1.78
CA TYR A 45 2.19 -8.67 3.21
C TYR A 45 3.26 -8.03 4.12
N VAL A 46 4.54 -8.13 3.76
CA VAL A 46 5.62 -7.47 4.51
C VAL A 46 5.42 -5.96 4.54
N LEU A 47 5.10 -5.35 3.39
CA LEU A 47 4.80 -3.92 3.32
C LEU A 47 3.63 -3.54 4.24
N ARG A 48 2.51 -4.28 4.19
CA ARG A 48 1.36 -4.04 5.09
C ARG A 48 1.75 -4.14 6.57
N ARG A 49 2.62 -5.08 6.94
CA ARG A 49 3.12 -5.19 8.33
C ARG A 49 3.96 -3.99 8.76
N ILE A 50 4.80 -3.47 7.86
CA ILE A 50 5.60 -2.25 8.11
C ILE A 50 4.70 -1.02 8.29
N LEU A 51 3.62 -0.92 7.50
CA LEU A 51 2.68 0.21 7.55
C LEU A 51 1.68 0.12 8.72
N ASN A 52 1.45 -1.06 9.30
CA ASN A 52 0.45 -1.27 10.36
C ASN A 52 0.68 -0.46 11.65
N PRO A 53 1.91 -0.33 12.19
CA PRO A 53 2.13 0.51 13.39
C PRO A 53 2.06 2.02 13.08
N MET A 54 2.07 2.42 11.81
CA MET A 54 2.02 3.81 11.39
C MET A 54 0.57 4.31 11.30
N GLY A 55 0.34 5.59 11.59
CA GLY A 55 -0.95 6.22 11.31
C GLY A 55 -1.17 6.36 9.80
N VAL A 56 -2.42 6.37 9.34
CA VAL A 56 -2.78 6.40 7.89
C VAL A 56 -2.02 7.46 7.09
N THR A 57 -1.85 8.67 7.65
CA THR A 57 -1.06 9.74 7.01
C THR A 57 0.42 9.41 6.90
N ASP A 58 1.03 8.95 7.99
CA ASP A 58 2.46 8.64 8.00
C ASP A 58 2.76 7.45 7.09
N SER A 59 1.86 6.46 7.04
CA SER A 59 1.96 5.29 6.17
C SER A 59 2.01 5.67 4.68
N ILE A 60 1.12 6.57 4.24
CA ILE A 60 1.09 6.97 2.84
C ILE A 60 2.26 7.89 2.47
N GLU A 61 2.68 8.78 3.38
CA GLU A 61 3.85 9.62 3.17
C GLU A 61 5.14 8.79 3.10
N PHE A 62 5.29 7.81 3.99
CA PHE A 62 6.39 6.85 3.96
C PHE A 62 6.41 6.07 2.64
N LEU A 63 5.25 5.53 2.23
CA LEU A 63 5.13 4.77 0.98
C LEU A 63 5.49 5.64 -0.23
N LEU A 64 4.95 6.86 -0.31
CA LEU A 64 5.27 7.80 -1.39
C LEU A 64 6.74 8.21 -1.38
N GLY A 65 7.34 8.37 -0.21
CA GLY A 65 8.77 8.63 -0.06
C GLY A 65 9.60 7.53 -0.70
N LYS A 66 9.26 6.26 -0.47
CA LYS A 66 9.98 5.12 -1.09
C LYS A 66 9.70 4.99 -2.57
N LEU A 67 8.45 5.09 -3.00
CA LEU A 67 8.06 4.95 -4.41
C LEU A 67 8.71 6.01 -5.31
N LYS A 68 8.89 7.24 -4.81
CA LYS A 68 9.57 8.32 -5.55
C LYS A 68 11.00 7.99 -5.96
N HIS A 69 11.67 7.07 -5.26
CA HIS A 69 13.04 6.67 -5.58
C HIS A 69 13.13 5.56 -6.65
N THR A 70 12.00 5.04 -7.11
CA THR A 70 11.94 3.92 -8.06
C THR A 70 11.05 4.26 -9.25
N LYS A 71 11.37 3.73 -10.43
CA LYS A 71 10.54 3.97 -11.64
C LYS A 71 9.41 2.97 -11.77
N SER A 72 9.54 1.79 -11.15
CA SER A 72 8.54 0.73 -11.22
C SER A 72 8.30 0.07 -9.87
N ASN A 73 7.10 -0.50 -9.69
CA ASN A 73 6.76 -1.28 -8.49
C ASN A 73 7.68 -2.50 -8.32
N LYS A 74 8.20 -3.06 -9.43
CA LYS A 74 9.17 -4.15 -9.39
C LYS A 74 10.47 -3.72 -8.73
N GLU A 75 11.04 -2.59 -9.15
CA GLU A 75 12.25 -2.01 -8.54
C GLU A 75 12.04 -1.70 -7.06
N PHE A 76 10.89 -1.13 -6.70
CA PHE A 76 10.53 -0.88 -5.30
C PHE A 76 10.53 -2.18 -4.48
N PHE A 77 9.84 -3.20 -4.97
CA PHE A 77 9.77 -4.49 -4.31
C PHE A 77 11.11 -5.23 -4.25
N ASP A 78 12.02 -5.00 -5.18
CA ASP A 78 13.37 -5.57 -5.14
C ASP A 78 14.24 -4.82 -4.11
N SER A 79 14.04 -3.49 -3.95
CA SER A 79 14.73 -2.69 -2.93
C SER A 79 14.33 -2.99 -1.48
N MET A 80 13.17 -3.62 -1.26
CA MET A 80 12.72 -4.05 0.08
C MET A 80 13.42 -5.33 0.57
N ASN A 81 14.06 -6.08 -0.33
CA ASN A 81 14.74 -7.34 -0.03
C ASN A 81 16.23 -7.16 0.32
N THR A 82 16.70 -5.92 0.45
CA THR A 82 18.06 -5.56 0.90
C THR A 82 17.98 -4.88 2.26
#